data_AF-A0A1A8R084-F1
#
_entry.id   AF-A0A1A8R084-F1
#
_cell.length_a   1.000
_cell.length_b   1.000
_cell.length_c   1.000
_cell.angle_alpha   90.00
_cell.angle_beta   90.00
_cell.angle_gamma   90.00
#
_symmetry.space_group_name_H-M   'P 1'
#
loop_
_entity.id
_entity.type
_entity.pdbx_description
1 polymer ?
#
loop_
_entity_poly.entity_id
_entity_poly.type
_entity_poly.pdbx_seq_one_letter_code
_entity_poly.pdbx_strand_id
1 'polypeptide(L)'
;ISITAISLVIMLILAILARRTKAGDKQKGLAGLLSPVNFLDQTQHKGLAVAVFGVLLCKLWGLLVSPNPLPFTTDAKNKQNWVILGVFYYPALYYPLLACGTLHNKVGYVLGSLLSWTHFGVLVWQKIDCPKTPLIHKYYSLFSSLPQIACLAFLSFQYPLLLFKGFKSSETADATEDLNSSYYGDYVKKMLSEKKSRNISTSSADKPKLSQRVRDAVKSYVYTPEDAFRFPLKLAISCVVSFITLYQMGLVLISLVVPTIQTARYGVDEDIANVLAGFQIILSPDKREVVRIVVYYMWCVEVCYISAMTLSSLVNLVLLMRSMVLHRSNLKGLYRGDIYNVYNCQRSLRASRPALVCWMGYTSFTAAHICIGMIIQTFVFFLCLLITVFLVIIPILQRQNLIVFHILWSMWPFWLMILLAVLFQHITARFCFIKKTAGTHDLNNRGNLFLLTYLLFPVNVLIGVLLALWRLIITALFNIVHMGRLDISLLNRNVEAFDPAYRCYAHYLKIEVSQSHPVMKA
;
A
#
# COMPACT_ATOMS: atom_id res chain seq x y z
N ILE A 1 14.62 15.32 -27.93
CA ILE A 1 14.14 16.33 -28.90
C ILE A 1 13.16 15.71 -29.92
N SER A 2 13.44 14.54 -30.49
CA SER A 2 12.52 13.86 -31.43
C SER A 2 11.16 13.47 -30.81
N ILE A 3 11.15 12.79 -29.66
CA ILE A 3 9.92 12.31 -29.02
C ILE A 3 9.00 13.46 -28.56
N THR A 4 9.58 14.56 -28.07
CA THR A 4 8.83 15.75 -27.65
C THR A 4 8.12 16.42 -28.82
N ALA A 5 8.79 16.50 -29.98
CA ALA A 5 8.18 17.04 -31.20
C ALA A 5 7.00 16.16 -31.66
N ILE A 6 7.18 14.83 -31.64
CA ILE A 6 6.11 13.88 -32.00
C ILE A 6 4.90 14.02 -31.06
N SER A 7 5.14 14.08 -29.75
CA SER A 7 4.08 14.27 -28.73
C SER A 7 3.29 15.57 -28.97
N LEU A 8 3.99 16.67 -29.26
CA LEU A 8 3.37 17.97 -29.54
C LEU A 8 2.55 17.97 -30.84
N VAL A 9 3.06 17.38 -31.92
CA VAL A 9 2.32 17.23 -33.19
C VAL A 9 1.04 16.44 -32.98
N ILE A 10 1.09 15.35 -32.22
CA ILE A 10 -0.09 14.52 -31.94
C ILE A 10 -1.10 15.29 -31.07
N MET A 11 -0.66 16.07 -30.08
CA MET A 11 -1.58 16.94 -29.32
C MET A 11 -2.33 17.93 -30.22
N LEU A 12 -1.64 18.55 -31.19
CA LEU A 12 -2.26 19.48 -32.13
C LEU A 12 -3.28 18.76 -33.04
N ILE A 13 -2.93 17.57 -33.55
CA ILE A 13 -3.85 16.75 -34.35
C ILE A 13 -5.10 16.39 -33.54
N LEU A 14 -4.93 15.98 -32.28
CA LEU A 14 -6.04 15.66 -31.37
C LEU A 14 -6.91 16.88 -31.08
N ALA A 15 -6.32 18.08 -30.92
CA ALA A 15 -7.07 19.31 -30.73
C ALA A 15 -7.90 19.69 -31.97
N ILE A 16 -7.36 19.49 -33.18
CA ILE A 16 -8.10 19.71 -34.43
C ILE A 16 -9.25 18.69 -34.56
N LEU A 17 -8.98 17.42 -34.27
CA LEU A 17 -10.00 16.35 -34.27
C LEU A 17 -11.12 16.66 -33.27
N ALA A 18 -10.81 17.11 -32.07
CA ALA A 18 -11.78 17.46 -31.03
C ALA A 18 -12.67 18.66 -31.40
N ARG A 19 -12.17 19.57 -32.26
CA ARG A 19 -12.98 20.67 -32.81
C ARG A 19 -13.89 20.19 -33.94
N ARG A 20 -13.44 19.20 -34.72
CA ARG A 20 -14.19 18.66 -35.87
C ARG A 20 -15.26 17.66 -35.47
N THR A 21 -14.98 16.79 -34.49
CA THR A 21 -16.01 15.97 -33.87
C THR A 21 -16.84 16.87 -32.95
N LYS A 22 -18.17 16.76 -32.98
CA LYS A 22 -19.03 17.36 -31.93
C LYS A 22 -18.84 16.60 -30.61
N ALA A 23 -17.60 16.48 -30.15
CA ALA A 23 -17.27 15.96 -28.83
C ALA A 23 -18.05 16.80 -27.81
N GLY A 24 -18.93 16.14 -27.05
CA GLY A 24 -19.84 16.82 -26.14
C GLY A 24 -19.08 17.70 -25.15
N ASP A 25 -19.73 18.74 -24.61
CA ASP A 25 -19.12 19.74 -23.72
C ASP A 25 -18.35 19.13 -22.53
N LYS A 26 -18.68 17.90 -22.13
CA LYS A 26 -18.02 17.12 -21.06
C LYS A 26 -16.60 16.64 -21.41
N GLN A 27 -16.20 16.66 -22.68
CA GLN A 27 -14.89 16.18 -23.15
C GLN A 27 -13.89 17.30 -23.48
N LYS A 28 -14.33 18.57 -23.46
CA LYS A 28 -13.49 19.75 -23.74
C LYS A 28 -12.98 20.34 -22.42
N GLY A 29 -11.66 20.40 -22.26
CA GLY A 29 -11.00 21.11 -21.17
C GLY A 29 -10.83 22.61 -21.46
N LEU A 30 -10.18 23.31 -20.54
CA LEU A 30 -9.78 24.71 -20.73
C LEU A 30 -8.89 24.81 -21.99
N ALA A 31 -9.19 25.77 -22.89
CA ALA A 31 -8.57 25.95 -24.21
C ALA A 31 -8.92 24.90 -25.30
N GLY A 32 -9.90 24.02 -25.08
CA GLY A 32 -10.39 23.09 -26.10
C GLY A 32 -9.52 21.85 -26.34
N LEU A 33 -8.57 21.57 -25.43
CA LEU A 33 -7.90 20.26 -25.35
C LEU A 33 -8.87 19.17 -24.89
N LEU A 34 -8.60 17.93 -25.27
CA LEU A 34 -9.37 16.77 -24.83
C LEU A 34 -9.13 16.45 -23.35
N SER A 35 -10.18 16.07 -22.63
CA SER A 35 -9.99 15.41 -21.33
C SER A 35 -9.28 14.07 -21.52
N PRO A 36 -8.25 13.73 -20.71
CA PRO A 36 -7.42 12.55 -20.95
C PRO A 36 -8.15 11.23 -20.71
N VAL A 37 -9.02 11.12 -19.70
CA VAL A 37 -9.89 9.96 -19.42
C VAL A 37 -11.05 10.42 -18.52
N ASN A 38 -12.23 9.79 -18.62
CA ASN A 38 -13.31 10.00 -17.67
C ASN A 38 -13.07 9.19 -16.38
N PHE A 39 -12.50 9.84 -15.36
CA PHE A 39 -12.21 9.19 -14.07
C PHE A 39 -13.43 8.74 -13.27
N LEU A 40 -14.61 9.31 -13.55
CA LEU A 40 -15.85 9.01 -12.84
C LEU A 40 -16.66 7.91 -13.53
N ASP A 41 -16.13 7.33 -14.60
CA ASP A 41 -16.74 6.19 -15.27
C ASP A 41 -16.27 4.86 -14.66
N GLN A 42 -17.23 3.95 -14.46
CA GLN A 42 -17.00 2.64 -13.85
C GLN A 42 -16.93 1.51 -14.88
N THR A 43 -17.52 1.72 -16.06
CA THR A 43 -17.66 0.72 -17.13
C THR A 43 -16.51 0.78 -18.13
N GLN A 44 -15.87 1.94 -18.30
CA GLN A 44 -14.74 2.15 -19.21
C GLN A 44 -13.57 1.17 -18.97
N HIS A 45 -12.89 0.79 -20.05
CA HIS A 45 -11.66 0.01 -20.01
C HIS A 45 -10.55 0.71 -19.22
N LYS A 46 -10.21 0.16 -18.05
CA LYS A 46 -9.30 0.77 -17.06
C LYS A 46 -7.82 0.61 -17.41
N GLY A 47 -7.49 -0.37 -18.25
CA GLY A 47 -6.11 -0.78 -18.50
C GLY A 47 -5.22 0.34 -19.05
N LEU A 48 -5.73 1.17 -19.96
CA LEU A 48 -4.98 2.28 -20.56
C LEU A 48 -4.53 3.28 -19.50
N ALA A 49 -5.46 3.76 -18.67
CA ALA A 49 -5.18 4.72 -17.62
C ALA A 49 -4.19 4.14 -16.59
N VAL A 50 -4.44 2.92 -16.13
CA VAL A 50 -3.59 2.22 -15.16
C VAL A 50 -2.14 2.11 -15.66
N ALA A 51 -1.94 1.72 -16.93
CA ALA A 51 -0.61 1.56 -17.49
C ALA A 51 0.13 2.90 -17.65
N VAL A 52 -0.54 3.97 -18.12
CA VAL A 52 0.12 5.28 -18.27
C VAL A 52 0.49 5.88 -16.92
N PHE A 53 -0.37 5.78 -15.90
CA PHE A 53 -0.02 6.21 -14.54
C PHE A 53 1.15 5.40 -13.95
N GLY A 54 1.23 4.10 -14.26
CA GLY A 54 2.38 3.27 -13.91
C GLY A 54 3.69 3.75 -14.57
N VAL A 55 3.65 4.10 -15.86
CA VAL A 55 4.81 4.67 -16.58
C VAL A 55 5.23 6.01 -15.98
N LEU A 56 4.26 6.90 -15.70
CA LEU A 56 4.51 8.20 -15.09
C LEU A 56 5.18 8.08 -13.73
N LEU A 57 4.70 7.17 -12.88
CA LEU A 57 5.32 6.90 -11.58
C LEU A 57 6.77 6.44 -11.73
N CYS A 58 7.05 5.52 -12.66
CA CYS A 58 8.42 5.04 -12.90
C CYS A 58 9.36 6.15 -13.39
N LYS A 59 8.86 7.08 -14.21
CA LYS A 59 9.66 8.25 -14.64
C LYS A 59 9.89 9.24 -13.51
N LEU A 60 8.89 9.47 -12.67
CA LEU A 60 9.04 10.31 -11.47
C LEU A 60 10.05 9.70 -10.49
N TRP A 61 10.06 8.37 -10.37
CA TRP A 61 11.09 7.67 -9.60
C TRP A 61 12.50 7.90 -10.16
N GLY A 62 12.66 7.72 -11.48
CA GLY A 62 13.92 7.98 -12.17
C GLY A 62 14.39 9.43 -12.07
N LEU A 63 13.46 10.39 -12.00
CA LEU A 63 13.76 11.82 -11.84
C LEU A 63 14.46 12.13 -10.50
N LEU A 64 14.06 11.45 -9.42
CA LEU A 64 14.66 11.63 -8.09
C LEU A 64 16.07 11.04 -8.01
N VAL A 65 16.27 9.89 -8.66
CA VAL A 65 17.51 9.12 -8.57
C VAL A 65 18.57 9.57 -9.57
N SER A 66 18.17 10.03 -10.77
CA SER A 66 19.09 10.40 -11.84
C SER A 66 19.93 11.64 -11.49
N PRO A 67 21.23 11.68 -11.86
CA PRO A 67 22.02 12.91 -11.81
C PRO A 67 21.51 13.96 -12.79
N ASN A 68 21.08 13.54 -13.98
CA ASN A 68 20.51 14.40 -15.03
C ASN A 68 19.00 14.14 -15.13
N PRO A 69 18.16 15.02 -14.56
CA PRO A 69 16.71 14.81 -14.46
C PRO A 69 15.97 14.91 -15.80
N LEU A 70 16.49 15.74 -16.72
CA LEU A 70 15.89 16.02 -18.02
C LEU A 70 16.84 15.61 -19.15
N PRO A 71 16.31 15.08 -20.27
CA PRO A 71 17.14 14.55 -21.36
C PRO A 71 17.86 15.63 -22.18
N PHE A 72 17.59 16.91 -21.93
CA PHE A 72 18.13 18.05 -22.69
C PHE A 72 19.01 18.97 -21.84
N THR A 73 19.25 18.66 -20.56
CA THR A 73 20.09 19.47 -19.69
C THR A 73 21.29 18.65 -19.20
N THR A 74 22.47 19.25 -19.30
CA THR A 74 23.73 18.72 -18.75
C THR A 74 24.20 19.52 -17.53
N ASP A 75 23.51 20.62 -17.21
CA ASP A 75 23.87 21.51 -16.10
C ASP A 75 23.41 20.96 -14.75
N ALA A 76 24.38 20.55 -13.94
CA ALA A 76 24.18 20.03 -12.59
C ALA A 76 23.93 21.13 -11.54
N LYS A 77 24.29 22.40 -11.81
CA LYS A 77 24.22 23.48 -10.80
C LYS A 77 22.78 23.79 -10.38
N ASN A 78 21.83 23.69 -11.31
CA ASN A 78 20.41 23.99 -11.08
C ASN A 78 19.51 22.75 -11.03
N LYS A 79 20.05 21.59 -10.60
CA LYS A 79 19.33 20.30 -10.59
C LYS A 79 17.93 20.38 -9.99
N GLN A 80 17.77 21.11 -8.89
CA GLN A 80 16.50 21.21 -8.17
C GLN A 80 15.40 21.88 -9.01
N ASN A 81 15.74 22.94 -9.74
CA ASN A 81 14.82 23.62 -10.67
C ASN A 81 14.45 22.71 -11.85
N TRP A 82 15.41 21.93 -12.35
CA TRP A 82 15.15 20.95 -13.40
C TRP A 82 14.27 19.79 -12.95
N VAL A 83 14.37 19.36 -11.69
CA VAL A 83 13.46 18.38 -11.10
C VAL A 83 12.03 18.94 -11.05
N ILE A 84 11.86 20.19 -10.60
CA ILE A 84 10.54 20.85 -10.58
C ILE A 84 9.93 20.87 -11.98
N LEU A 85 10.69 21.29 -13.00
CA LEU A 85 10.23 21.28 -14.38
C LEU A 85 9.92 19.85 -14.89
N GLY A 86 10.73 18.87 -14.49
CA GLY A 86 10.53 17.45 -14.82
C GLY A 86 9.19 16.89 -14.36
N VAL A 87 8.70 17.30 -13.19
CA VAL A 87 7.40 16.87 -12.65
C VAL A 87 6.25 17.29 -13.58
N PHE A 88 6.35 18.42 -14.27
CA PHE A 88 5.34 18.88 -15.24
C PHE A 88 5.58 18.34 -16.65
N TYR A 89 6.85 18.14 -17.03
CA TYR A 89 7.24 17.68 -18.35
C TYR A 89 6.77 16.25 -18.67
N TYR A 90 6.94 15.28 -17.77
CA TYR A 90 6.57 13.89 -18.05
C TYR A 90 5.06 13.68 -18.23
N PRO A 91 4.17 14.25 -17.39
CA PRO A 91 2.73 14.25 -17.66
C PRO A 91 2.38 14.82 -19.04
N ALA A 92 3.00 15.94 -19.43
CA ALA A 92 2.78 16.53 -20.75
C ALA A 92 3.26 15.62 -21.89
N LEU A 93 4.41 14.96 -21.72
CA LEU A 93 4.97 14.03 -22.71
C LEU A 93 4.05 12.83 -22.98
N TYR A 94 3.51 12.21 -21.92
CA TYR A 94 2.69 11.00 -22.01
C TYR A 94 1.18 11.27 -22.13
N TYR A 95 0.74 12.53 -21.99
CA TYR A 95 -0.67 12.92 -22.14
C TYR A 95 -1.32 12.41 -23.45
N PRO A 96 -0.67 12.47 -24.63
CA PRO A 96 -1.27 11.98 -25.86
C PRO A 96 -1.66 10.50 -25.83
N LEU A 97 -0.94 9.66 -25.09
CA LEU A 97 -1.31 8.24 -24.95
C LEU A 97 -2.72 8.11 -24.37
N LEU A 98 -3.03 8.85 -23.30
CA LEU A 98 -4.37 8.82 -22.70
C LEU A 98 -5.42 9.45 -23.63
N ALA A 99 -5.11 10.60 -24.21
CA ALA A 99 -6.04 11.31 -25.09
C ALA A 99 -6.39 10.52 -26.36
N CYS A 100 -5.48 9.69 -26.89
CA CYS A 100 -5.78 8.76 -27.99
C CYS A 100 -6.86 7.74 -27.63
N GLY A 101 -6.97 7.35 -26.36
CA GLY A 101 -7.96 6.40 -25.87
C GLY A 101 -9.37 6.96 -25.73
N THR A 102 -9.54 8.28 -25.58
CA THR A 102 -10.86 8.91 -25.35
C THR A 102 -11.65 9.19 -26.62
N LEU A 103 -10.97 9.27 -27.76
CA LEU A 103 -11.62 9.52 -29.04
C LEU A 103 -12.36 8.30 -29.59
N HIS A 104 -12.05 7.08 -29.10
CA HIS A 104 -12.62 5.80 -29.56
C HIS A 104 -12.67 5.60 -31.09
N ASN A 105 -11.86 6.36 -31.84
CA ASN A 105 -11.83 6.37 -33.30
C ASN A 105 -10.59 5.64 -33.84
N LYS A 106 -10.68 5.14 -35.08
CA LYS A 106 -9.57 4.44 -35.78
C LYS A 106 -8.27 5.27 -35.76
N VAL A 107 -8.37 6.59 -36.02
CA VAL A 107 -7.23 7.52 -35.99
C VAL A 107 -6.56 7.57 -34.61
N GLY A 108 -7.36 7.61 -33.54
CA GLY A 108 -6.85 7.65 -32.16
C GLY A 108 -6.03 6.41 -31.82
N TYR A 109 -6.54 5.22 -32.17
CA TYR A 109 -5.83 3.96 -31.90
C TYR A 109 -4.57 3.77 -32.76
N VAL A 110 -4.55 4.25 -34.01
CA VAL A 110 -3.33 4.22 -34.86
C VAL A 110 -2.25 5.12 -34.24
N LEU A 111 -2.59 6.35 -33.86
CA LEU A 111 -1.66 7.28 -33.22
C LEU A 111 -1.16 6.75 -31.86
N GLY A 112 -2.05 6.17 -31.05
CA GLY A 112 -1.71 5.55 -29.78
C GLY A 112 -0.80 4.33 -29.93
N SER A 113 -1.01 3.52 -30.98
CA SER A 113 -0.15 2.38 -31.30
C SER A 113 1.25 2.86 -31.68
N LEU A 114 1.38 3.82 -32.59
CA LEU A 114 2.68 4.37 -32.98
C LEU A 114 3.44 4.97 -31.78
N LEU A 115 2.75 5.72 -30.93
CA LEU A 115 3.35 6.29 -29.71
C LEU A 115 3.80 5.23 -28.71
N SER A 116 2.96 4.22 -28.45
CA SER A 116 3.33 3.16 -27.52
C SER A 116 4.52 2.34 -28.03
N TRP A 117 4.58 2.04 -29.33
CA TRP A 117 5.68 1.31 -29.96
C TRP A 117 6.98 2.12 -29.97
N THR A 118 6.92 3.42 -30.24
CA THR A 118 8.10 4.29 -30.20
C THR A 118 8.68 4.40 -28.78
N HIS A 119 7.84 4.64 -27.77
CA HIS A 119 8.29 4.68 -26.38
C HIS A 119 8.82 3.33 -25.89
N PHE A 120 8.17 2.23 -26.26
CA PHE A 120 8.60 0.88 -25.91
C PHE A 120 9.93 0.53 -26.59
N GLY A 121 10.02 0.70 -27.90
CA GLY A 121 11.21 0.40 -28.69
C GLY A 121 12.44 1.18 -28.23
N VAL A 122 12.30 2.49 -28.01
CA VAL A 122 13.40 3.33 -27.51
C VAL A 122 13.85 2.87 -26.12
N LEU A 123 12.92 2.55 -25.21
CA LEU A 123 13.27 2.09 -23.87
C LEU A 123 13.99 0.75 -23.90
N VAL A 124 13.49 -0.22 -24.66
CA VAL A 124 14.09 -1.55 -24.78
C VAL A 124 15.48 -1.45 -25.40
N TRP A 125 15.61 -0.70 -26.50
CA TRP A 125 16.90 -0.44 -27.16
C TRP A 125 17.92 0.10 -26.15
N GLN A 126 17.58 1.17 -25.42
CA GLN A 126 18.49 1.80 -24.46
C GLN A 126 18.97 0.83 -23.36
N LYS A 127 18.14 -0.14 -22.97
CA LYS A 127 18.47 -1.11 -21.92
C LYS A 127 19.26 -2.30 -22.43
N ILE A 128 19.12 -2.65 -23.71
CA ILE A 128 19.92 -3.70 -24.36
C ILE A 128 21.35 -3.22 -24.57
N ASP A 129 21.54 -2.00 -25.07
CA ASP A 129 22.88 -1.46 -25.35
C ASP A 129 23.67 -1.19 -24.05
N CYS A 130 23.02 -0.60 -23.05
CA CYS A 130 23.66 -0.17 -21.81
C CYS A 130 22.94 -0.71 -20.56
N PRO A 131 23.04 -2.01 -20.28
CA PRO A 131 22.42 -2.62 -19.10
C PRO A 131 23.12 -2.23 -17.79
N LYS A 132 24.41 -1.86 -17.87
CA LYS A 132 25.25 -1.53 -16.71
C LYS A 132 25.37 -0.02 -16.55
N THR A 133 25.00 0.50 -15.39
CA THR A 133 25.08 1.94 -15.07
C THR A 133 25.70 2.16 -13.70
N PRO A 134 26.68 3.07 -13.53
CA PRO A 134 27.39 3.30 -12.28
C PRO A 134 26.62 4.18 -11.27
N LEU A 135 25.30 4.01 -11.17
CA LEU A 135 24.43 4.95 -10.46
C LEU A 135 24.28 4.60 -8.97
N ILE A 136 23.72 3.42 -8.67
CA ILE A 136 23.54 2.89 -7.30
C ILE A 136 24.13 1.49 -7.23
N HIS A 137 23.70 0.64 -8.17
CA HIS A 137 24.23 -0.70 -8.35
C HIS A 137 24.37 -1.00 -9.84
N LYS A 138 25.27 -1.93 -10.19
CA LYS A 138 25.64 -2.28 -11.58
C LYS A 138 24.43 -2.46 -12.49
N TYR A 139 23.36 -3.10 -12.00
CA TYR A 139 22.12 -3.40 -12.75
C TYR A 139 20.88 -2.64 -12.27
N TYR A 140 21.04 -1.64 -11.40
CA TYR A 140 19.91 -0.92 -10.79
C TYR A 140 18.96 -0.31 -11.85
N SER A 141 19.54 0.35 -12.86
CA SER A 141 18.79 1.01 -13.93
C SER A 141 17.93 0.04 -14.73
N LEU A 142 18.38 -1.21 -14.92
CA LEU A 142 17.63 -2.26 -15.59
C LEU A 142 16.43 -2.69 -14.73
N PHE A 143 16.67 -3.09 -13.49
CA PHE A 143 15.62 -3.56 -12.57
C PHE A 143 14.56 -2.49 -12.29
N SER A 144 14.96 -1.24 -12.06
CA SER A 144 14.01 -0.14 -11.82
C SER A 144 13.13 0.14 -13.04
N SER A 145 13.60 -0.17 -14.25
CA SER A 145 12.81 0.01 -15.48
C SER A 145 11.85 -1.13 -15.80
N LEU A 146 11.90 -2.28 -15.10
CA LEU A 146 11.04 -3.44 -15.39
C LEU A 146 9.54 -3.13 -15.33
N PRO A 147 9.00 -2.42 -14.32
CA PRO A 147 7.58 -2.05 -14.31
C PRO A 147 7.24 -1.11 -15.46
N GLN A 148 8.17 -0.22 -15.84
CA GLN A 148 7.98 0.69 -16.97
C GLN A 148 7.90 -0.06 -18.30
N ILE A 149 8.77 -1.06 -18.51
CA ILE A 149 8.77 -1.92 -19.70
C ILE A 149 7.46 -2.72 -19.75
N ALA A 150 7.04 -3.31 -18.63
CA ALA A 150 5.79 -4.09 -18.57
C ALA A 150 4.54 -3.22 -18.87
N CYS A 151 4.46 -2.00 -18.32
CA CYS A 151 3.36 -1.09 -18.61
C CYS A 151 3.34 -0.63 -20.07
N LEU A 152 4.51 -0.35 -20.68
CA LEU A 152 4.59 0.03 -22.09
C LEU A 152 4.29 -1.16 -23.03
N ALA A 153 4.74 -2.37 -22.68
CA ALA A 153 4.40 -3.58 -23.40
C ALA A 153 2.88 -3.82 -23.39
N PHE A 154 2.23 -3.64 -22.24
CA PHE A 154 0.78 -3.73 -22.15
C PHE A 154 0.09 -2.73 -23.10
N LEU A 155 0.56 -1.47 -23.15
CA LEU A 155 0.03 -0.46 -24.06
C LEU A 155 0.26 -0.84 -25.54
N SER A 156 1.45 -1.36 -25.88
CA SER A 156 1.78 -1.74 -27.26
C SER A 156 0.93 -2.88 -27.79
N PHE A 157 0.41 -3.76 -26.91
CA PHE A 157 -0.57 -4.78 -27.29
C PHE A 157 -2.02 -4.27 -27.25
N GLN A 158 -2.36 -3.43 -26.28
CA GLN A 158 -3.74 -2.99 -26.06
C GLN A 158 -4.26 -2.03 -27.15
N TYR A 159 -3.46 -1.06 -27.60
CA TYR A 159 -3.92 -0.13 -28.66
C TYR A 159 -4.20 -0.84 -29.99
N PRO A 160 -3.33 -1.74 -30.49
CA PRO A 160 -3.65 -2.54 -31.68
C PRO A 160 -4.86 -3.44 -31.47
N LEU A 161 -5.00 -4.08 -30.30
CA LEU A 161 -6.17 -4.92 -30.02
C LEU A 161 -7.48 -4.13 -30.10
N LEU A 162 -7.51 -2.92 -29.54
CA LEU A 162 -8.67 -2.02 -29.62
C LEU A 162 -8.91 -1.54 -31.05
N LEU A 163 -7.85 -1.30 -31.83
CA LEU A 163 -7.96 -0.98 -33.27
C LEU A 163 -8.59 -2.14 -34.06
N PHE A 164 -8.13 -3.39 -33.85
CA PHE A 164 -8.68 -4.59 -34.47
C PHE A 164 -10.15 -4.82 -34.09
N LYS A 165 -10.50 -4.61 -32.81
CA LYS A 165 -11.91 -4.63 -32.38
C LYS A 165 -12.73 -3.54 -33.07
N GLY A 166 -12.16 -2.35 -33.25
CA GLY A 166 -12.79 -1.25 -33.99
C GLY A 166 -13.04 -1.56 -35.46
N PHE A 167 -12.22 -2.42 -36.10
CA PHE A 167 -12.51 -2.93 -37.44
C PHE A 167 -13.68 -3.93 -37.44
N LYS A 168 -13.75 -4.82 -36.45
CA LYS A 168 -14.81 -5.83 -36.34
C LYS A 168 -16.17 -5.26 -35.89
N SER A 169 -16.15 -4.19 -35.09
CA SER A 169 -17.36 -3.55 -34.53
C SER A 169 -17.93 -2.42 -35.38
N SER A 170 -17.22 -2.01 -36.45
CA SER A 170 -17.65 -0.96 -37.38
C SER A 170 -18.90 -1.36 -38.19
N GLU A 171 -19.39 -2.60 -38.07
CA GLU A 171 -20.65 -3.05 -38.65
C GLU A 171 -21.87 -2.85 -37.73
N THR A 172 -21.72 -2.50 -36.43
CA THR A 172 -22.87 -2.48 -35.51
C THR A 172 -22.94 -1.45 -34.37
N ALA A 173 -21.92 -0.64 -34.03
CA ALA A 173 -21.98 0.14 -32.78
C ALA A 173 -21.85 1.67 -32.96
N ASP A 174 -22.96 2.38 -32.78
CA ASP A 174 -22.96 3.79 -32.38
C ASP A 174 -22.47 3.93 -30.93
N ALA A 175 -21.85 5.06 -30.60
CA ALA A 175 -21.26 5.41 -29.31
C ALA A 175 -22.26 5.52 -28.12
N THR A 176 -23.44 4.93 -28.25
CA THR A 176 -24.53 4.90 -27.26
C THR A 176 -24.54 3.62 -26.41
N GLU A 177 -23.77 2.59 -26.76
CA GLU A 177 -23.68 1.34 -25.97
C GLU A 177 -23.03 1.50 -24.59
N ASP A 178 -22.18 2.53 -24.38
CA ASP A 178 -21.50 2.75 -23.10
C ASP A 178 -22.44 3.19 -21.96
N LEU A 179 -23.60 3.78 -22.30
CA LEU A 179 -24.62 4.21 -21.34
C LEU A 179 -25.57 3.08 -20.92
N ASN A 180 -25.65 1.99 -21.71
CA ASN A 180 -26.57 0.88 -21.47
C ASN A 180 -25.81 -0.44 -21.25
N SER A 181 -24.66 -0.38 -20.57
CA SER A 181 -23.87 -1.58 -20.30
C SER A 181 -24.66 -2.55 -19.40
N SER A 182 -24.59 -3.85 -19.71
CA SER A 182 -25.26 -4.91 -18.93
C SER A 182 -24.95 -4.82 -17.43
N TYR A 183 -23.81 -4.24 -17.04
CA TYR A 183 -23.40 -4.06 -15.66
C TYR A 183 -24.40 -3.28 -14.81
N TYR A 184 -24.95 -2.17 -15.32
CA TYR A 184 -25.87 -1.33 -14.54
C TYR A 184 -27.21 -2.06 -14.34
N GLY A 185 -27.72 -2.70 -15.39
CA GLY A 185 -28.90 -3.57 -15.31
C GLY A 185 -28.71 -4.76 -14.38
N ASP A 186 -27.58 -5.46 -14.48
CA ASP A 186 -27.22 -6.60 -13.63
C ASP A 186 -27.08 -6.19 -12.15
N TYR A 187 -26.52 -5.01 -11.89
CA TYR A 187 -26.39 -4.46 -10.54
C TYR A 187 -27.77 -4.25 -9.90
N VAL A 188 -28.68 -3.56 -10.60
CA VAL A 188 -30.04 -3.30 -10.12
C VAL A 188 -30.83 -4.61 -10.01
N LYS A 189 -30.72 -5.50 -10.99
CA LYS A 189 -31.34 -6.83 -10.97
C LYS A 189 -30.88 -7.66 -9.77
N LYS A 190 -29.58 -7.63 -9.46
CA LYS A 190 -29.04 -8.30 -8.28
C LYS A 190 -29.63 -7.72 -7.00
N MET A 191 -29.68 -6.39 -6.85
CA MET A 191 -30.27 -5.74 -5.68
C MET A 191 -31.75 -6.12 -5.48
N LEU A 192 -32.54 -6.18 -6.56
CA LEU A 192 -33.94 -6.60 -6.51
C LEU A 192 -34.08 -8.10 -6.18
N SER A 193 -33.22 -8.94 -6.74
CA SER A 193 -33.22 -10.39 -6.48
C SER A 193 -32.78 -10.76 -5.05
N GLU A 194 -31.83 -10.02 -4.48
CA GLU A 194 -31.33 -10.24 -3.11
C GLU A 194 -32.42 -9.92 -2.06
N LYS A 195 -33.34 -9.00 -2.37
CA LYS A 195 -34.56 -8.76 -1.57
C LYS A 195 -35.48 -9.99 -1.56
N LYS A 196 -35.56 -10.73 -2.67
CA LYS A 196 -36.38 -11.94 -2.82
C LYS A 196 -35.74 -13.17 -2.16
N SER A 197 -34.41 -13.22 -2.04
CA SER A 197 -33.66 -14.34 -1.47
C SER A 197 -33.39 -14.24 0.03
N ARG A 198 -33.81 -13.16 0.71
CA ARG A 198 -33.67 -12.97 2.17
C ARG A 198 -34.67 -13.80 3.00
N ASN A 199 -35.03 -14.99 2.54
CA ASN A 199 -35.64 -16.01 3.38
C ASN A 199 -34.52 -16.63 4.21
N ILE A 200 -34.28 -16.06 5.39
CA ILE A 200 -33.19 -16.44 6.29
C ILE A 200 -33.41 -17.91 6.70
N SER A 201 -32.55 -18.80 6.23
CA SER A 201 -32.38 -20.12 6.82
C SER A 201 -31.76 -19.92 8.22
N THR A 202 -32.60 -19.98 9.25
CA THR A 202 -32.19 -20.01 10.65
C THR A 202 -31.58 -21.38 10.97
N SER A 203 -30.40 -21.67 10.43
CA SER A 203 -29.55 -22.72 10.98
C SER A 203 -28.47 -22.06 11.82
N SER A 204 -28.57 -22.24 13.14
CA SER A 204 -27.54 -21.86 14.09
C SER A 204 -26.27 -22.65 13.75
N ALA A 205 -25.34 -22.03 13.02
CA ALA A 205 -24.06 -22.67 12.72
C ALA A 205 -23.30 -22.92 14.02
N ASP A 206 -22.96 -24.19 14.27
CA ASP A 206 -22.05 -24.60 15.34
C ASP A 206 -20.77 -23.75 15.34
N LYS A 207 -20.25 -23.44 16.53
CA LYS A 207 -19.05 -22.62 16.67
C LYS A 207 -17.91 -23.23 15.83
N PRO A 208 -17.40 -22.52 14.81
CA PRO A 208 -16.45 -23.12 13.88
C PRO A 208 -15.14 -23.49 14.59
N LYS A 209 -14.57 -24.64 14.21
CA LYS A 209 -13.26 -25.11 14.70
C LYS A 209 -12.19 -24.05 14.41
N LEU A 210 -11.12 -24.02 15.21
CA LEU A 210 -10.07 -22.99 15.13
C LEU A 210 -9.43 -22.90 13.73
N SER A 211 -9.29 -24.04 13.03
CA SER A 211 -8.83 -24.12 11.65
C SER A 211 -9.79 -23.47 10.64
N GLN A 212 -11.10 -23.59 10.85
CA GLN A 212 -12.11 -22.93 10.02
C GLN A 212 -12.07 -21.41 10.23
N ARG A 213 -11.92 -20.94 11.48
CA ARG A 213 -11.76 -19.51 11.76
C ARG A 213 -10.52 -18.90 11.10
N VAL A 214 -9.38 -19.60 11.13
CA VAL A 214 -8.16 -19.13 10.46
C VAL A 214 -8.35 -19.12 8.94
N ARG A 215 -8.96 -20.17 8.37
CA ARG A 215 -9.26 -20.24 6.94
C ARG A 215 -10.20 -19.11 6.51
N ASP A 216 -11.23 -18.82 7.29
CA ASP A 216 -12.19 -17.77 7.02
C ASP A 216 -11.56 -16.38 7.20
N ALA A 217 -10.67 -16.20 8.17
CA ALA A 217 -9.88 -14.98 8.31
C ALA A 217 -8.97 -14.74 7.10
N VAL A 218 -8.25 -15.77 6.62
CA VAL A 218 -7.42 -15.69 5.42
C VAL A 218 -8.26 -15.41 4.18
N LYS A 219 -9.40 -16.10 4.01
CA LYS A 219 -10.35 -15.82 2.92
C LYS A 219 -10.91 -14.41 2.98
N SER A 220 -11.14 -13.86 4.17
CA SER A 220 -11.60 -12.46 4.34
C SER A 220 -10.53 -11.43 3.98
N TYR A 221 -9.28 -11.88 3.86
CA TYR A 221 -8.13 -11.05 3.58
C TYR A 221 -7.74 -11.11 2.10
N VAL A 222 -7.97 -12.26 1.45
CA VAL A 222 -7.80 -12.45 0.01
C VAL A 222 -9.00 -11.85 -0.72
N TYR A 223 -8.72 -10.96 -1.68
CA TYR A 223 -9.76 -10.37 -2.51
C TYR A 223 -10.32 -11.39 -3.50
N THR A 224 -11.62 -11.68 -3.41
CA THR A 224 -12.37 -12.45 -4.41
C THR A 224 -13.20 -11.49 -5.28
N PRO A 225 -13.04 -11.50 -6.61
CA PRO A 225 -13.90 -10.73 -7.52
C PRO A 225 -15.38 -11.10 -7.30
N GLU A 226 -16.27 -10.12 -7.38
CA GLU A 226 -17.72 -10.34 -7.30
C GLU A 226 -18.36 -9.81 -8.58
N ASP A 227 -19.22 -10.62 -9.19
CA ASP A 227 -19.70 -10.40 -10.58
C ASP A 227 -20.44 -9.08 -10.77
N ALA A 228 -21.12 -8.59 -9.73
CA ALA A 228 -21.93 -7.37 -9.78
C ALA A 228 -21.23 -6.16 -9.12
N PHE A 229 -19.90 -6.09 -9.08
CA PHE A 229 -19.23 -4.90 -8.58
C PHE A 229 -17.96 -4.58 -9.35
N ARG A 230 -17.92 -3.39 -9.95
CA ARG A 230 -16.75 -2.83 -10.63
C ARG A 230 -16.17 -1.68 -9.83
N PHE A 231 -14.85 -1.69 -9.65
CA PHE A 231 -14.15 -0.62 -8.94
C PHE A 231 -14.15 0.72 -9.68
N PRO A 232 -14.15 1.86 -8.97
CA PRO A 232 -13.80 3.15 -9.55
C PRO A 232 -12.45 3.13 -10.27
N LEU A 233 -12.32 3.90 -11.36
CA LEU A 233 -11.06 3.97 -12.12
C LEU A 233 -9.91 4.48 -11.25
N LYS A 234 -10.14 5.53 -10.45
CA LYS A 234 -9.13 6.07 -9.54
C LYS A 234 -8.62 5.06 -8.52
N LEU A 235 -9.49 4.21 -8.01
CA LEU A 235 -9.07 3.15 -7.09
C LEU A 235 -8.18 2.13 -7.80
N ALA A 236 -8.56 1.70 -9.01
CA ALA A 236 -7.75 0.76 -9.79
C ALA A 236 -6.34 1.33 -10.07
N ILE A 237 -6.26 2.61 -10.42
CA ILE A 237 -4.99 3.32 -10.61
C ILE A 237 -4.21 3.35 -9.29
N SER A 238 -4.83 3.74 -8.17
CA SER A 238 -4.15 3.78 -6.87
C SER A 238 -3.57 2.44 -6.47
N CYS A 239 -4.28 1.32 -6.71
CA CYS A 239 -3.79 -0.01 -6.38
C CYS A 239 -2.50 -0.38 -7.13
N VAL A 240 -2.48 -0.13 -8.44
CA VAL A 240 -1.30 -0.46 -9.28
C VAL A 240 -0.14 0.48 -9.00
N VAL A 241 -0.41 1.77 -8.83
CA VAL A 241 0.60 2.78 -8.45
C VAL A 241 1.22 2.41 -7.09
N SER A 242 0.39 2.01 -6.12
CA SER A 242 0.83 1.51 -4.82
C SER A 242 1.72 0.26 -4.92
N PHE A 243 1.36 -0.69 -5.78
CA PHE A 243 2.15 -1.91 -6.01
C PHE A 243 3.50 -1.61 -6.68
N ILE A 244 3.53 -0.74 -7.70
CA ILE A 244 4.78 -0.30 -8.34
C ILE A 244 5.65 0.45 -7.34
N THR A 245 5.06 1.30 -6.48
CA THR A 245 5.80 2.01 -5.44
C THR A 245 6.44 1.05 -4.45
N LEU A 246 5.70 0.03 -4.00
CA LEU A 246 6.23 -1.03 -3.14
C LEU A 246 7.47 -1.71 -3.75
N TYR A 247 7.40 -2.04 -5.06
CA TYR A 247 8.52 -2.62 -5.79
C TYR A 247 9.73 -1.66 -5.87
N GLN A 248 9.51 -0.40 -6.26
CA GLN A 248 10.60 0.58 -6.43
C GLN A 248 11.31 0.88 -5.09
N MET A 249 10.54 1.02 -4.01
CA MET A 249 11.08 1.20 -2.66
C MET A 249 11.89 0.00 -2.22
N GLY A 250 11.36 -1.22 -2.40
CA GLY A 250 12.07 -2.45 -2.08
C GLY A 250 13.40 -2.56 -2.82
N LEU A 251 13.39 -2.26 -4.12
CA LEU A 251 14.59 -2.28 -4.96
C LEU A 251 15.65 -1.29 -4.50
N VAL A 252 15.27 -0.04 -4.16
CA VAL A 252 16.22 0.96 -3.67
C VAL A 252 16.81 0.57 -2.32
N LEU A 253 15.98 0.14 -1.38
CA LEU A 253 16.44 -0.23 -0.04
C LEU A 253 17.41 -1.43 -0.09
N ILE A 254 17.16 -2.41 -0.97
CA ILE A 254 18.09 -3.53 -1.18
C ILE A 254 19.36 -3.06 -1.88
N SER A 255 19.23 -2.35 -3.00
CA SER A 255 20.38 -1.96 -3.83
C SER A 255 21.32 -0.96 -3.16
N LEU A 256 20.84 -0.19 -2.18
CA LEU A 256 21.64 0.80 -1.46
C LEU A 256 22.36 0.18 -0.26
N VAL A 257 21.69 -0.68 0.51
CA VAL A 257 22.20 -1.13 1.82
C VAL A 257 22.90 -2.48 1.74
N VAL A 258 22.42 -3.43 0.93
CA VAL A 258 23.04 -4.76 0.87
C VAL A 258 24.45 -4.71 0.29
N PRO A 259 24.73 -4.00 -0.83
CA PRO A 259 26.08 -3.92 -1.38
C PRO A 259 27.08 -3.22 -0.44
N THR A 260 26.65 -2.23 0.34
CA THR A 260 27.55 -1.53 1.28
C THR A 260 27.93 -2.45 2.45
N ILE A 261 26.98 -3.21 2.99
CA ILE A 261 27.25 -4.23 4.02
C ILE A 261 28.16 -5.33 3.47
N GLN A 262 27.91 -5.81 2.25
CA GLN A 262 28.74 -6.84 1.63
C GLN A 262 30.17 -6.34 1.37
N THR A 263 30.33 -5.12 0.86
CA THR A 263 31.65 -4.51 0.65
C THR A 263 32.39 -4.37 1.98
N ALA A 264 31.70 -3.91 3.04
CA ALA A 264 32.27 -3.83 4.38
C ALA A 264 32.68 -5.21 4.92
N ARG A 265 31.91 -6.27 4.64
CA ARG A 265 32.22 -7.65 5.04
C ARG A 265 33.44 -8.22 4.30
N TYR A 266 33.57 -7.96 3.00
CA TYR A 266 34.71 -8.45 2.21
C TYR A 266 36.01 -7.68 2.51
N GLY A 267 35.92 -6.44 2.97
CA GLY A 267 37.08 -5.65 3.42
C GLY A 267 37.48 -5.89 4.88
N VAL A 268 37.01 -6.97 5.53
CA VAL A 268 37.40 -7.29 6.90
C VAL A 268 38.73 -8.03 6.90
N ASP A 269 39.81 -7.31 7.21
CA ASP A 269 41.17 -7.85 7.31
C ASP A 269 41.69 -7.89 8.76
N GLU A 270 42.87 -8.47 8.98
CA GLU A 270 43.50 -8.60 10.30
C GLU A 270 43.76 -7.22 10.97
N ASP A 271 43.87 -6.14 10.20
CA ASP A 271 44.04 -4.78 10.71
C ASP A 271 42.86 -4.28 11.55
N ILE A 272 41.66 -4.83 11.33
CA ILE A 272 40.49 -4.50 12.16
C ILE A 272 40.69 -4.95 13.61
N ALA A 273 41.45 -6.01 13.85
CA ALA A 273 41.80 -6.42 15.20
C ALA A 273 42.66 -5.34 15.90
N ASN A 274 43.56 -4.67 15.17
CA ASN A 274 44.37 -3.57 15.70
C ASN A 274 43.50 -2.34 16.00
N VAL A 275 42.53 -2.03 15.14
CA VAL A 275 41.57 -0.94 15.35
C VAL A 275 40.70 -1.19 16.58
N LEU A 276 40.14 -2.40 16.72
CA LEU A 276 39.34 -2.80 17.89
C LEU A 276 40.15 -2.75 19.19
N ALA A 277 41.40 -3.18 19.16
CA ALA A 277 42.31 -3.06 20.29
C ALA A 277 42.59 -1.59 20.66
N GLY A 278 42.67 -0.68 19.67
CA GLY A 278 42.75 0.78 19.90
C GLY A 278 41.52 1.34 20.62
N PHE A 279 40.34 0.75 20.42
CA PHE A 279 39.11 1.07 21.15
C PHE A 279 38.98 0.34 22.50
N GLN A 280 40.02 -0.34 22.97
CA GLN A 280 40.03 -1.14 24.22
C GLN A 280 39.05 -2.33 24.19
N ILE A 281 38.68 -2.83 23.02
CA ILE A 281 37.80 -3.99 22.87
C ILE A 281 38.67 -5.21 22.50
N ILE A 282 38.99 -6.03 23.51
CA ILE A 282 39.78 -7.27 23.31
C ILE A 282 38.81 -8.44 23.19
N LEU A 283 38.56 -8.90 21.96
CA LEU A 283 37.66 -10.04 21.70
C LEU A 283 38.36 -11.40 21.91
N SER A 284 39.59 -11.55 21.42
CA SER A 284 40.42 -12.75 21.54
C SER A 284 41.90 -12.37 21.40
N PRO A 285 42.84 -13.10 22.03
CA PRO A 285 44.27 -12.91 21.79
C PRO A 285 44.70 -13.25 20.35
N ASP A 286 43.94 -14.07 19.61
CA ASP A 286 44.25 -14.42 18.22
C ASP A 286 43.54 -13.49 17.22
N LYS A 287 44.33 -12.79 16.38
CA LYS A 287 43.82 -11.85 15.37
C LYS A 287 42.93 -12.53 14.33
N ARG A 288 43.23 -13.78 13.95
CA ARG A 288 42.44 -14.53 12.96
C ARG A 288 41.07 -14.90 13.49
N GLU A 289 40.99 -15.20 14.79
CA GLU A 289 39.73 -15.46 15.46
C GLU A 289 38.86 -14.19 15.53
N VAL A 290 39.45 -13.02 15.77
CA VAL A 290 38.72 -11.74 15.74
C VAL A 290 38.08 -11.50 14.38
N VAL A 291 38.82 -11.70 13.28
CA VAL A 291 38.26 -11.57 11.92
C VAL A 291 37.05 -12.49 11.72
N ARG A 292 37.17 -13.76 12.11
CA ARG A 292 36.05 -14.73 12.02
C ARG A 292 34.82 -14.26 12.80
N ILE A 293 34.99 -13.75 14.01
CA ILE A 293 33.90 -13.26 14.86
C ILE A 293 33.22 -12.03 14.23
N VAL A 294 34.01 -11.06 13.77
CA VAL A 294 33.49 -9.83 13.13
C VAL A 294 32.72 -10.16 11.85
N VAL A 295 33.24 -11.05 11.01
CA VAL A 295 32.55 -11.50 9.79
C VAL A 295 31.24 -12.20 10.12
N TYR A 296 31.21 -13.04 11.17
CA TYR A 296 29.99 -13.71 11.62
C TYR A 296 28.90 -12.71 12.04
N TYR A 297 29.24 -11.70 12.84
CA TYR A 297 28.27 -10.69 13.27
C TYR A 297 27.81 -9.79 12.12
N MET A 298 28.71 -9.41 11.20
CA MET A 298 28.34 -8.68 9.98
C MET A 298 27.37 -9.48 9.11
N TRP A 299 27.56 -10.80 9.00
CA TRP A 299 26.61 -11.69 8.33
C TRP A 299 25.24 -11.71 9.01
N CYS A 300 25.20 -11.77 10.35
CA CYS A 300 23.93 -11.67 11.08
C CYS A 300 23.20 -10.35 10.80
N VAL A 301 23.91 -9.22 10.72
CA VAL A 301 23.33 -7.91 10.39
C VAL A 301 22.75 -7.90 8.97
N GLU A 302 23.46 -8.47 7.99
CA GLU A 302 22.97 -8.62 6.61
C GLU A 302 21.66 -9.41 6.58
N VAL A 303 21.62 -10.57 7.26
CA VAL A 303 20.43 -11.44 7.32
C VAL A 303 19.27 -10.73 8.02
N CYS A 304 19.51 -10.00 9.10
CA CYS A 304 18.49 -9.20 9.80
C CYS A 304 17.89 -8.14 8.89
N TYR A 305 18.71 -7.45 8.09
CA TYR A 305 18.23 -6.42 7.18
C TYR A 305 17.38 -7.00 6.05
N ILE A 306 17.84 -8.09 5.41
CA ILE A 306 17.09 -8.77 4.34
C ILE A 306 15.76 -9.31 4.85
N SER A 307 15.74 -9.91 6.05
CA SER A 307 14.51 -10.40 6.68
C SER A 307 13.55 -9.27 7.05
N ALA A 308 14.04 -8.14 7.57
CA ALA A 308 13.21 -6.96 7.84
C ALA A 308 12.55 -6.41 6.57
N MET A 309 13.32 -6.31 5.48
CA MET A 309 12.84 -5.85 4.18
C MET A 309 11.78 -6.77 3.55
N THR A 310 11.98 -8.07 3.63
CA THR A 310 11.01 -9.06 3.12
C THR A 310 9.73 -9.05 3.96
N LEU A 311 9.86 -8.92 5.29
CA LEU A 311 8.72 -8.80 6.20
C LEU A 311 7.90 -7.53 5.95
N SER A 312 8.55 -6.36 5.83
CA SER A 312 7.84 -5.10 5.53
C SER A 312 7.14 -5.14 4.17
N SER A 313 7.80 -5.71 3.15
CA SER A 313 7.20 -5.89 1.82
C SER A 313 5.97 -6.79 1.86
N LEU A 314 6.06 -7.92 2.56
CA LEU A 314 4.95 -8.87 2.70
C LEU A 314 3.78 -8.26 3.46
N VAL A 315 4.05 -7.55 4.57
CA VAL A 315 3.03 -6.84 5.36
C VAL A 315 2.29 -5.81 4.50
N ASN A 316 3.00 -4.98 3.72
CA ASN A 316 2.32 -4.02 2.84
C ASN A 316 1.52 -4.68 1.73
N LEU A 317 2.02 -5.77 1.12
CA LEU A 317 1.27 -6.50 0.10
C LEU A 317 -0.05 -7.05 0.66
N VAL A 318 0.02 -7.64 1.84
CA VAL A 318 -1.11 -8.14 2.62
C VAL A 318 -2.07 -6.97 2.89
N LEU A 319 -1.59 -5.86 3.46
CA LEU A 319 -2.44 -4.70 3.78
C LEU A 319 -3.10 -4.06 2.55
N LEU A 320 -2.44 -4.05 1.38
CA LEU A 320 -3.04 -3.59 0.12
C LEU A 320 -4.22 -4.46 -0.29
N MET A 321 -4.08 -5.80 -0.21
CA MET A 321 -5.17 -6.74 -0.48
C MET A 321 -6.36 -6.49 0.44
N ARG A 322 -6.09 -6.30 1.74
CA ARG A 322 -7.14 -5.98 2.72
C ARG A 322 -7.80 -4.64 2.46
N SER A 323 -7.02 -3.63 2.06
CA SER A 323 -7.55 -2.31 1.74
C SER A 323 -8.51 -2.36 0.55
N MET A 324 -8.23 -3.18 -0.47
CA MET A 324 -9.18 -3.39 -1.58
C MET A 324 -10.51 -3.99 -1.13
N VAL A 325 -10.46 -5.01 -0.25
CA VAL A 325 -11.68 -5.63 0.32
C VAL A 325 -12.47 -4.61 1.14
N LEU A 326 -11.79 -3.87 2.01
CA LEU A 326 -12.42 -2.87 2.86
C LEU A 326 -13.01 -1.70 2.05
N HIS A 327 -12.32 -1.29 0.99
CA HIS A 327 -12.83 -0.25 0.10
C HIS A 327 -14.11 -0.67 -0.60
N ARG A 328 -14.18 -1.93 -1.09
CA ARG A 328 -15.42 -2.49 -1.66
C ARG A 328 -16.56 -2.44 -0.64
N SER A 329 -16.35 -2.91 0.59
CA SER A 329 -17.40 -2.93 1.60
C SER A 329 -17.86 -1.52 1.99
N ASN A 330 -16.91 -0.58 2.13
CA ASN A 330 -17.21 0.82 2.44
C ASN A 330 -18.02 1.47 1.32
N LEU A 331 -17.64 1.28 0.06
CA LEU A 331 -18.34 1.87 -1.07
C LEU A 331 -19.77 1.30 -1.21
N LYS A 332 -19.93 -0.02 -1.03
CA LYS A 332 -21.26 -0.66 -1.00
C LYS A 332 -22.13 -0.18 0.17
N GLY A 333 -21.55 -0.02 1.37
CA GLY A 333 -22.24 0.55 2.52
C GLY A 333 -22.72 1.97 2.23
N LEU A 334 -21.88 2.79 1.59
CA LEU A 334 -22.28 4.15 1.19
C LEU A 334 -23.37 4.15 0.11
N TYR A 335 -23.36 3.21 -0.85
CA TYR A 335 -24.46 3.05 -1.81
C TYR A 335 -25.79 2.67 -1.14
N ARG A 336 -25.75 1.98 0.00
CA ARG A 336 -26.95 1.66 0.78
C ARG A 336 -27.43 2.80 1.67
N GLY A 337 -26.64 3.86 1.82
CA GLY A 337 -26.90 4.94 2.77
C GLY A 337 -26.45 4.64 4.21
N ASP A 338 -25.64 3.59 4.43
CA ASP A 338 -25.09 3.22 5.74
C ASP A 338 -23.92 4.14 6.15
N ILE A 339 -24.18 5.46 6.17
CA ILE A 339 -23.17 6.52 6.40
C ILE A 339 -22.52 6.37 7.78
N TYR A 340 -23.32 6.07 8.80
CA TYR A 340 -22.84 5.93 10.17
C TYR A 340 -21.88 4.75 10.34
N ASN A 341 -22.15 3.62 9.67
CA ASN A 341 -21.29 2.43 9.75
C ASN A 341 -19.93 2.64 9.08
N VAL A 342 -19.84 3.51 8.06
CA VAL A 342 -18.61 3.74 7.29
C VAL A 342 -17.76 4.88 7.90
N TYR A 343 -18.39 5.98 8.32
CA TYR A 343 -17.69 7.16 8.84
C TYR A 343 -17.76 7.32 10.36
N ASN A 344 -18.39 6.39 11.08
CA ASN A 344 -18.62 6.46 12.52
C ASN A 344 -19.39 7.71 13.01
N CYS A 345 -19.90 8.53 12.09
CA CYS A 345 -20.50 9.84 12.31
C CYS A 345 -21.46 10.17 11.14
N GLN A 346 -22.53 10.93 11.42
CA GLN A 346 -23.45 11.43 10.40
C GLN A 346 -22.73 12.49 9.54
N ARG A 347 -22.52 12.21 8.25
CA ARG A 347 -21.92 13.16 7.30
C ARG A 347 -22.84 13.37 6.10
N SER A 348 -23.04 14.62 5.69
CA SER A 348 -23.74 14.90 4.42
C SER A 348 -22.89 14.40 3.24
N LEU A 349 -23.48 13.78 2.22
CA LEU A 349 -22.77 13.26 1.04
C LEU A 349 -22.57 14.31 -0.08
N ARG A 350 -22.74 15.59 0.22
CA ARG A 350 -22.64 16.68 -0.76
C ARG A 350 -21.20 16.97 -1.18
N ALA A 351 -20.96 17.12 -2.48
CA ALA A 351 -19.67 17.58 -2.99
C ALA A 351 -19.28 18.93 -2.35
N SER A 352 -18.04 19.03 -1.87
CA SER A 352 -17.50 20.24 -1.26
C SER A 352 -16.12 20.55 -1.82
N ARG A 353 -15.71 21.82 -1.76
CA ARG A 353 -14.38 22.27 -2.22
C ARG A 353 -13.21 21.45 -1.65
N PRO A 354 -13.07 21.27 -0.31
CA PRO A 354 -11.96 20.48 0.23
C PRO A 354 -12.07 19.01 -0.17
N ALA A 355 -13.28 18.48 -0.34
CA ALA A 355 -13.44 17.10 -0.78
C ALA A 355 -12.90 16.90 -2.20
N LEU A 356 -13.12 17.88 -3.08
CA LEU A 356 -12.66 17.83 -4.47
C LEU A 356 -11.15 17.83 -4.56
N VAL A 357 -10.48 18.66 -3.75
CA VAL A 357 -9.01 18.68 -3.65
C VAL A 357 -8.47 17.32 -3.21
N CYS A 358 -9.05 16.72 -2.17
CA CYS A 358 -8.67 15.37 -1.72
C CYS A 358 -8.89 14.31 -2.81
N TRP A 359 -10.01 14.39 -3.53
CA TRP A 359 -10.29 13.47 -4.63
C TRP A 359 -9.27 13.62 -5.78
N MET A 360 -8.86 14.84 -6.12
CA MET A 360 -7.85 15.11 -7.16
C MET A 360 -6.52 14.41 -6.86
N GLY A 361 -6.03 14.46 -5.61
CA GLY A 361 -4.73 13.95 -5.20
C GLY A 361 -4.68 12.52 -4.65
N TYR A 362 -5.83 11.83 -4.50
CA TYR A 362 -5.92 10.55 -3.79
C TYR A 362 -4.88 9.50 -4.24
N THR A 363 -4.72 9.28 -5.55
CA THR A 363 -3.79 8.29 -6.10
C THR A 363 -2.33 8.59 -5.79
N SER A 364 -1.97 9.87 -5.65
CA SER A 364 -0.62 10.28 -5.32
C SER A 364 -0.35 10.13 -3.83
N PHE A 365 -1.35 10.43 -2.99
CA PHE A 365 -1.25 10.24 -1.55
C PHE A 365 -1.08 8.76 -1.17
N THR A 366 -1.77 7.84 -1.87
CA THR A 366 -1.60 6.39 -1.62
C THR A 366 -0.16 5.95 -1.85
N ALA A 367 0.45 6.39 -2.95
CA ALA A 367 1.84 6.09 -3.27
C ALA A 367 2.81 6.64 -2.21
N ALA A 368 2.62 7.91 -1.81
CA ALA A 368 3.49 8.58 -0.85
C ALA A 368 3.47 7.91 0.54
N HIS A 369 2.28 7.54 1.04
CA HIS A 369 2.17 6.90 2.36
C HIS A 369 2.78 5.49 2.39
N ILE A 370 2.70 4.75 1.28
CA ILE A 370 3.36 3.44 1.17
C ILE A 370 4.88 3.58 1.14
N CYS A 371 5.40 4.60 0.46
CA CYS A 371 6.83 4.92 0.45
C CYS A 371 7.36 5.14 1.88
N ILE A 372 6.71 6.05 2.62
CA ILE A 372 7.09 6.35 4.00
C ILE A 372 6.86 5.13 4.91
N GLY A 373 5.74 4.44 4.75
CA GLY A 373 5.39 3.23 5.49
C GLY A 373 6.46 2.15 5.36
N MET A 374 6.94 1.89 4.14
CA MET A 374 8.03 0.94 3.88
C MET A 374 9.33 1.31 4.58
N ILE A 375 9.74 2.58 4.54
CA ILE A 375 10.98 3.05 5.20
C ILE A 375 10.87 2.83 6.71
N ILE A 376 9.79 3.30 7.33
CA ILE A 376 9.60 3.22 8.79
C ILE A 376 9.48 1.76 9.24
N GLN A 377 8.67 0.95 8.53
CA GLN A 377 8.48 -0.46 8.88
C GLN A 377 9.77 -1.26 8.76
N THR A 378 10.53 -1.09 7.67
CA THR A 378 11.83 -1.76 7.53
C THR A 378 12.77 -1.36 8.66
N PHE A 379 12.87 -0.07 8.97
CA PHE A 379 13.76 0.41 10.03
C PHE A 379 13.41 -0.20 11.40
N VAL A 380 12.12 -0.18 11.77
CA VAL A 380 11.67 -0.74 13.04
C VAL A 380 11.84 -2.26 13.08
N PHE A 381 11.42 -2.98 12.04
CA PHE A 381 11.58 -4.44 11.99
C PHE A 381 13.05 -4.85 12.02
N PHE A 382 13.94 -4.09 11.38
CA PHE A 382 15.37 -4.31 11.45
C PHE A 382 15.89 -4.20 12.88
N LEU A 383 15.54 -3.12 13.60
CA LEU A 383 15.93 -2.95 15.01
C LEU A 383 15.38 -4.07 15.90
N CYS A 384 14.11 -4.43 15.75
CA CYS A 384 13.49 -5.51 16.51
C CYS A 384 14.18 -6.86 16.24
N LEU A 385 14.53 -7.15 14.98
CA LEU A 385 15.22 -8.38 14.60
C LEU A 385 16.66 -8.40 15.12
N LEU A 386 17.40 -7.28 15.04
CA LEU A 386 18.74 -7.19 15.63
C LEU A 386 18.71 -7.47 17.13
N ILE A 387 17.82 -6.83 17.87
CA ILE A 387 17.67 -7.05 19.32
C ILE A 387 17.37 -8.52 19.60
N THR A 388 16.45 -9.12 18.85
CA THR A 388 16.09 -10.54 19.02
C THR A 388 17.25 -11.47 18.68
N VAL A 389 17.97 -11.22 17.59
CA VAL A 389 19.09 -12.05 17.15
C VAL A 389 20.24 -12.00 18.14
N PHE A 390 20.65 -10.80 18.57
CA PHE A 390 21.78 -10.63 19.48
C PHE A 390 21.48 -10.99 20.92
N LEU A 391 20.28 -10.71 21.45
CA LEU A 391 19.97 -10.97 22.86
C LEU A 391 19.34 -12.34 23.11
N VAL A 392 18.74 -12.96 22.10
CA VAL A 392 18.00 -14.23 22.26
C VAL A 392 18.63 -15.34 21.42
N ILE A 393 18.70 -15.18 20.09
CA ILE A 393 19.07 -16.29 19.19
C ILE A 393 20.55 -16.69 19.34
N ILE A 394 21.47 -15.73 19.28
CA ILE A 394 22.92 -16.00 19.38
C ILE A 394 23.28 -16.57 20.76
N PRO A 395 22.82 -16.01 21.90
CA PRO A 395 23.10 -16.57 23.22
C PRO A 395 22.56 -17.99 23.41
N ILE A 396 21.38 -18.32 22.84
CA ILE A 396 20.85 -19.69 22.87
C ILE A 396 21.75 -20.63 22.08
N LEU A 397 22.18 -20.22 20.87
CA LEU A 397 22.94 -21.06 19.96
C LEU A 397 24.37 -21.32 20.47
N GLN A 398 25.04 -20.27 20.95
CA GLN A 398 26.43 -20.33 21.43
C GLN A 398 26.54 -20.68 22.92
N ARG A 399 25.42 -20.68 23.67
CA ARG A 399 25.37 -20.83 25.14
C ARG A 399 26.28 -19.85 25.90
N GLN A 400 26.53 -18.69 25.32
CA GLN A 400 27.37 -17.64 25.90
C GLN A 400 26.54 -16.36 26.05
N ASN A 401 26.86 -15.53 27.05
CA ASN A 401 26.21 -14.22 27.29
C ASN A 401 24.67 -14.28 27.46
N LEU A 402 24.19 -15.22 28.28
CA LEU A 402 22.78 -15.44 28.61
C LEU A 402 22.20 -14.37 29.58
N ILE A 403 22.51 -13.09 29.37
CA ILE A 403 22.16 -11.99 30.30
C ILE A 403 20.64 -11.89 30.48
N VAL A 404 19.88 -11.90 29.38
CA VAL A 404 18.40 -11.82 29.44
C VAL A 404 17.81 -13.02 30.18
N PHE A 405 18.30 -14.23 29.89
CA PHE A 405 17.84 -15.45 30.55
C PHE A 405 18.19 -15.47 32.04
N HIS A 406 19.35 -14.95 32.43
CA HIS A 406 19.76 -14.86 33.83
C HIS A 406 18.85 -13.90 34.60
N ILE A 407 18.52 -12.73 34.04
CA ILE A 407 17.57 -11.79 34.64
C ILE A 407 16.17 -12.42 34.73
N LEU A 408 15.71 -13.07 33.66
CA LEU A 408 14.39 -13.71 33.63
C LEU A 408 14.29 -14.83 34.67
N TRP A 409 15.36 -15.63 34.79
CA TRP A 409 15.47 -16.69 35.79
C TRP A 409 15.50 -16.11 37.19
N SER A 410 16.25 -15.05 37.46
CA SER A 410 16.27 -14.39 38.78
C SER A 410 14.88 -13.88 39.20
N MET A 411 14.08 -13.40 38.25
CA MET A 411 12.74 -12.86 38.50
C MET A 411 11.61 -13.90 38.51
N TRP A 412 11.89 -15.20 38.42
CA TRP A 412 10.84 -16.23 38.33
C TRP A 412 9.77 -16.20 39.44
N PRO A 413 10.07 -15.92 40.74
CA PRO A 413 9.06 -15.91 41.79
C PRO A 413 8.12 -14.71 41.66
N PHE A 414 8.64 -13.59 41.16
CA PHE A 414 7.87 -12.38 40.91
C PHE A 414 6.82 -12.61 39.83
N TRP A 415 7.21 -13.22 38.71
CA TRP A 415 6.28 -13.58 37.62
C TRP A 415 5.25 -14.61 38.08
N LEU A 416 5.65 -15.57 38.91
CA LEU A 416 4.74 -16.55 39.51
C LEU A 416 3.70 -15.90 40.42
N MET A 417 4.09 -14.97 41.28
CA MET A 417 3.17 -14.22 42.14
C MET A 417 2.11 -13.47 41.33
N ILE A 418 2.52 -12.78 40.25
CA ILE A 418 1.59 -12.07 39.36
C ILE A 418 0.60 -13.04 38.71
N LEU A 419 1.09 -14.17 38.18
CA LEU A 419 0.25 -15.19 37.56
C LEU A 419 -0.78 -15.75 38.57
N LEU A 420 -0.32 -16.10 39.78
CA LEU A 420 -1.18 -16.64 40.83
C LEU A 420 -2.23 -15.63 41.28
N ALA A 421 -1.89 -14.35 41.42
CA ALA A 421 -2.83 -13.31 41.80
C ALA A 421 -3.95 -13.13 40.75
N VAL A 422 -3.59 -13.10 39.45
CA VAL A 422 -4.56 -13.01 38.35
C VAL A 422 -5.46 -14.25 38.32
N LEU A 423 -4.88 -15.44 38.46
CA LEU A 423 -5.62 -16.69 38.51
C LEU A 423 -6.57 -16.74 39.71
N PHE A 424 -6.10 -16.31 40.89
CA PHE A 424 -6.91 -16.20 42.10
C PHE A 424 -8.10 -15.26 41.91
N GLN A 425 -7.89 -14.08 41.29
CA GLN A 425 -8.96 -13.14 40.96
C GLN A 425 -9.99 -13.74 40.01
N HIS A 426 -9.56 -14.40 38.93
CA HIS A 426 -10.49 -15.03 37.97
C HIS A 426 -11.28 -16.19 38.59
N ILE A 427 -10.64 -17.01 39.43
CA ILE A 427 -11.30 -18.14 40.14
C ILE A 427 -12.33 -17.61 41.14
N THR A 428 -11.93 -16.70 42.04
CA THR A 428 -12.85 -16.14 43.05
C THR A 428 -13.99 -15.34 42.42
N ALA A 429 -13.74 -14.60 41.34
CA ALA A 429 -14.79 -13.93 40.56
C ALA A 429 -15.82 -14.93 40.03
N ARG A 430 -15.38 -16.04 39.42
CA ARG A 430 -16.27 -17.03 38.82
C ARG A 430 -17.04 -17.87 39.85
N PHE A 431 -16.39 -18.29 40.92
CA PHE A 431 -16.96 -19.26 41.87
C PHE A 431 -17.56 -18.63 43.14
N CYS A 432 -17.05 -17.49 43.60
CA CYS A 432 -17.47 -16.89 44.87
C CYS A 432 -18.34 -15.65 44.69
N PHE A 433 -18.04 -14.79 43.71
CA PHE A 433 -18.69 -13.48 43.58
C PHE A 433 -19.79 -13.43 42.52
N ILE A 434 -19.70 -14.19 41.43
CA ILE A 434 -20.74 -14.20 40.39
C ILE A 434 -21.73 -15.32 40.65
N LYS A 435 -22.99 -14.97 40.97
CA LYS A 435 -24.10 -15.92 41.04
C LYS A 435 -24.92 -15.83 39.75
N LYS A 436 -25.17 -16.98 39.13
CA LYS A 436 -26.05 -17.07 37.97
C LYS A 436 -27.45 -17.47 38.45
N THR A 437 -28.38 -16.53 38.42
CA THR A 437 -29.79 -16.77 38.82
C THR A 437 -30.70 -16.37 37.68
N ALA A 438 -31.57 -17.28 37.24
CA ALA A 438 -32.64 -17.03 36.26
C ALA A 438 -32.21 -16.27 34.97
N GLY A 439 -31.00 -16.52 34.46
CA GLY A 439 -30.51 -15.94 33.21
C GLY A 439 -29.75 -14.61 33.35
N THR A 440 -29.72 -14.00 34.52
CA THR A 440 -28.90 -12.81 34.84
C THR A 440 -27.69 -13.19 35.70
N HIS A 441 -26.61 -12.42 35.56
CA HIS A 441 -25.39 -12.55 36.36
C HIS A 441 -25.40 -11.47 37.46
N ASP A 442 -25.60 -11.88 38.71
CA ASP A 442 -25.62 -10.97 39.85
C ASP A 442 -24.40 -11.15 40.76
N LEU A 443 -24.01 -10.07 41.44
CA LEU A 443 -22.92 -10.07 42.40
C LEU A 443 -23.41 -10.58 43.76
N ASN A 444 -22.81 -11.67 44.24
CA ASN A 444 -22.99 -12.23 45.57
C ASN A 444 -21.79 -11.86 46.47
N ASN A 445 -22.02 -11.81 47.78
CA ASN A 445 -20.99 -11.60 48.81
C ASN A 445 -20.10 -10.36 48.60
N ARG A 446 -20.73 -9.18 48.56
CA ARG A 446 -20.07 -7.89 48.29
C ARG A 446 -18.99 -7.51 49.31
N GLY A 447 -19.18 -7.84 50.59
CA GLY A 447 -18.22 -7.52 51.65
C GLY A 447 -16.84 -8.16 51.40
N ASN A 448 -16.81 -9.45 51.08
CA ASN A 448 -15.57 -10.16 50.78
C ASN A 448 -14.94 -9.70 49.46
N LEU A 449 -15.75 -9.26 48.48
CA LEU A 449 -15.24 -8.65 47.25
C LEU A 449 -14.48 -7.36 47.54
N PHE A 450 -15.02 -6.49 48.40
CA PHE A 450 -14.35 -5.24 48.78
C PHE A 450 -13.05 -5.49 49.54
N LEU A 451 -13.06 -6.43 50.50
CA LEU A 451 -11.87 -6.82 51.25
C LEU A 451 -10.78 -7.38 50.32
N LEU A 452 -11.15 -8.27 49.40
CA LEU A 452 -10.18 -8.87 48.49
C LEU A 452 -9.61 -7.83 47.51
N THR A 453 -10.44 -6.90 47.04
CA THR A 453 -10.00 -5.81 46.16
C THR A 453 -9.00 -4.91 46.87
N TYR A 454 -9.21 -4.60 48.15
CA TYR A 454 -8.28 -3.83 48.96
C TYR A 454 -6.95 -4.57 49.18
N LEU A 455 -6.99 -5.85 49.55
CA LEU A 455 -5.78 -6.65 49.79
C LEU A 455 -4.92 -6.83 48.52
N LEU A 456 -5.56 -6.99 47.36
CA LEU A 456 -4.87 -7.14 46.07
C LEU A 456 -4.45 -5.82 45.43
N PHE A 457 -4.73 -4.66 46.05
CA PHE A 457 -4.41 -3.35 45.48
C PHE A 457 -2.93 -3.20 45.08
N PRO A 458 -1.93 -3.51 45.94
CA PRO A 458 -0.52 -3.36 45.55
C PRO A 458 -0.10 -4.28 44.40
N VAL A 459 -0.63 -5.50 44.37
CA VAL A 459 -0.37 -6.46 43.28
C VAL A 459 -0.99 -5.98 41.96
N ASN A 460 -2.20 -5.41 42.03
CA ASN A 460 -2.88 -4.83 40.87
C ASN A 460 -2.16 -3.60 40.32
N VAL A 461 -1.46 -2.82 41.15
CA VAL A 461 -0.60 -1.73 40.66
C VAL A 461 0.52 -2.29 39.78
N LEU A 462 1.18 -3.38 40.18
CA LEU A 462 2.22 -4.05 39.39
C LEU A 462 1.68 -4.60 38.06
N ILE A 463 0.51 -5.25 38.11
CA ILE A 463 -0.20 -5.71 36.89
C ILE A 463 -0.53 -4.52 35.99
N GLY A 464 -0.97 -3.40 36.56
CA GLY A 464 -1.27 -2.15 35.86
C GLY A 464 -0.06 -1.61 35.09
N VAL A 465 1.15 -1.67 35.66
CA VAL A 465 2.39 -1.29 34.96
C VAL A 465 2.63 -2.18 33.74
N LEU A 466 2.47 -3.50 33.87
CA LEU A 466 2.63 -4.42 32.74
C LEU A 466 1.60 -4.16 31.64
N LEU A 467 0.34 -3.90 32.00
CA LEU A 467 -0.71 -3.55 31.05
C LEU A 467 -0.44 -2.21 30.35
N ALA A 468 0.13 -1.23 31.06
CA ALA A 468 0.53 0.05 30.49
C ALA A 468 1.67 -0.12 29.47
N LEU A 469 2.69 -0.92 29.79
CA LEU A 469 3.76 -1.26 28.85
C LEU A 469 3.22 -2.02 27.63
N TRP A 470 2.35 -3.00 27.85
CA TRP A 470 1.71 -3.74 26.75
C TRP A 470 0.88 -2.82 25.85
N ARG A 471 0.14 -1.85 26.43
CA ARG A 471 -0.60 -0.83 25.68
C ARG A 471 0.32 0.02 24.80
N LEU A 472 1.50 0.38 25.29
CA LEU A 472 2.48 1.12 24.50
C LEU A 472 2.98 0.27 23.32
N ILE A 473 3.33 -0.99 23.57
CA ILE A 473 3.85 -1.91 22.55
C ILE A 473 2.82 -2.17 21.45
N ILE A 474 1.58 -2.52 21.83
CA ILE A 474 0.54 -2.86 20.84
C ILE A 474 0.11 -1.65 20.01
N THR A 475 0.06 -0.45 20.61
CA THR A 475 -0.28 0.78 19.86
C THR A 475 0.83 1.16 18.90
N ALA A 476 2.10 1.05 19.31
CA ALA A 476 3.25 1.27 18.42
C ALA A 476 3.24 0.30 17.24
N LEU A 477 3.12 -1.01 17.49
CA LEU A 477 3.06 -2.03 16.44
C LEU A 477 1.88 -1.81 15.49
N PHE A 478 0.70 -1.52 16.03
CA PHE A 478 -0.49 -1.26 15.21
C PHE A 478 -0.30 -0.07 14.27
N ASN A 479 0.22 1.05 14.78
CA ASN A 479 0.47 2.26 14.00
C ASN A 479 1.52 2.05 12.92
N ILE A 480 2.60 1.34 13.23
CA ILE A 480 3.69 1.07 12.28
C ILE A 480 3.19 0.15 11.15
N VAL A 481 2.47 -0.91 11.49
CA VAL A 481 1.89 -1.83 10.50
C VAL A 481 0.89 -1.10 9.60
N HIS A 482 0.01 -0.26 10.15
CA HIS A 482 -1.04 0.41 9.38
C HIS A 482 -0.63 1.76 8.77
N MET A 483 0.61 2.21 8.95
CA MET A 483 1.10 3.51 8.47
C MET A 483 0.89 3.75 6.97
N GLY A 484 1.04 2.71 6.15
CA GLY A 484 0.88 2.79 4.69
C GLY A 484 -0.58 2.86 4.20
N ARG A 485 -1.56 2.83 5.12
CA ARG A 485 -2.99 2.78 4.78
C ARG A 485 -3.66 4.14 4.97
N LEU A 486 -4.60 4.44 4.07
CA LEU A 486 -5.42 5.66 4.13
C LEU A 486 -6.88 5.37 4.54
N ASP A 487 -7.31 4.11 4.48
CA ASP A 487 -8.68 3.68 4.71
C ASP A 487 -9.02 3.48 6.20
N ILE A 488 -8.03 3.62 7.09
CA ILE A 488 -8.16 3.54 8.54
C ILE A 488 -7.54 4.80 9.16
N SER A 489 -8.18 5.34 10.20
CA SER A 489 -7.60 6.38 11.03
C SER A 489 -6.71 5.77 12.11
N LEU A 490 -5.51 6.31 12.30
CA LEU A 490 -4.62 5.92 13.41
C LEU A 490 -4.97 6.64 14.71
N LEU A 491 -5.82 7.67 14.64
CA LEU A 491 -6.31 8.42 15.79
C LEU A 491 -7.57 7.79 16.38
N ASN A 492 -7.89 8.20 17.62
CA ASN A 492 -9.12 7.79 18.30
C ASN A 492 -10.38 8.22 17.52
N ARG A 493 -11.49 7.48 17.71
CA ARG A 493 -12.76 7.65 17.01
C ARG A 493 -13.29 9.10 17.01
N ASN A 494 -13.14 9.81 18.11
CA ASN A 494 -13.65 11.19 18.25
C ASN A 494 -12.82 12.22 17.45
N VAL A 495 -11.60 11.87 17.05
CA VAL A 495 -10.62 12.77 16.41
C VAL A 495 -10.14 12.25 15.05
N GLU A 496 -10.84 11.28 14.46
CA GLU A 496 -10.52 10.71 13.13
C GLU A 496 -10.44 11.77 12.03
N ALA A 497 -11.18 12.89 12.17
CA ALA A 497 -11.17 13.97 11.18
C ALA A 497 -9.85 14.76 11.12
N PHE A 498 -9.02 14.66 12.16
CA PHE A 498 -7.71 15.31 12.20
C PHE A 498 -6.61 14.45 11.56
N ASP A 499 -6.87 13.16 11.30
CA ASP A 499 -5.96 12.32 10.54
C ASP A 499 -6.04 12.71 9.04
N PRO A 500 -4.96 13.27 8.46
CA PRO A 500 -4.99 13.77 7.08
C PRO A 500 -5.18 12.63 6.07
N ALA A 501 -4.64 11.45 6.35
CA ALA A 501 -4.74 10.28 5.48
C ALA A 501 -6.19 9.81 5.38
N TYR A 502 -6.81 9.57 6.53
CA TYR A 502 -8.21 9.13 6.60
C TYR A 502 -9.19 10.20 6.13
N ARG A 503 -8.93 11.47 6.43
CA ARG A 503 -9.74 12.59 5.92
C ARG A 503 -9.75 12.64 4.39
N CYS A 504 -8.59 12.46 3.75
CA CYS A 504 -8.51 12.43 2.29
C CYS A 504 -9.29 11.25 1.70
N TYR A 505 -9.16 10.07 2.29
CA TYR A 505 -9.89 8.88 1.89
C TYR A 505 -11.41 9.05 2.02
N ALA A 506 -11.88 9.59 3.14
CA ALA A 506 -13.30 9.82 3.36
C ALA A 506 -13.88 10.84 2.37
N HIS A 507 -13.13 11.91 2.09
CA HIS A 507 -13.52 12.90 1.09
C HIS A 507 -13.50 12.35 -0.35
N TYR A 508 -12.54 11.47 -0.67
CA TYR A 508 -12.51 10.75 -1.94
C TYR A 508 -13.78 9.90 -2.13
N LEU A 509 -14.10 9.04 -1.15
CA LEU A 509 -15.29 8.19 -1.18
C LEU A 509 -16.58 9.01 -1.31
N LYS A 510 -16.66 10.13 -0.58
CA LYS A 510 -17.79 11.05 -0.61
C LYS A 510 -18.10 11.55 -2.03
N ILE A 511 -17.07 11.96 -2.77
CA ILE A 511 -17.26 12.45 -4.15
C ILE A 511 -17.63 11.30 -5.07
N GLU A 512 -16.93 10.17 -4.92
CA GLU A 512 -17.15 9.00 -5.77
C GLU A 512 -18.60 8.52 -5.69
N VAL A 513 -19.17 8.42 -4.49
CA VAL A 513 -20.59 8.03 -4.33
C VAL A 513 -21.56 9.09 -4.87
N SER A 514 -21.26 10.37 -4.68
CA SER A 514 -22.15 11.46 -5.12
C SER A 514 -22.25 11.60 -6.64
N GLN A 515 -21.20 11.23 -7.38
CA GLN A 515 -21.11 11.43 -8.84
C GLN A 515 -21.29 10.13 -9.64
N SER A 516 -20.99 8.98 -9.04
CA SER A 516 -20.96 7.69 -9.75
C SER A 516 -21.85 6.62 -9.12
N HIS A 517 -22.96 7.03 -8.49
CA HIS A 517 -23.89 6.08 -7.89
C HIS A 517 -24.46 5.12 -8.96
N PRO A 518 -24.21 3.79 -8.86
CA PRO A 518 -24.54 2.84 -9.91
C PRO A 518 -26.06 2.75 -10.20
N VAL A 519 -26.90 2.97 -9.18
CA VAL A 519 -28.37 2.99 -9.35
C VAL A 519 -28.88 4.27 -10.02
N MET A 520 -28.18 5.40 -9.89
CA MET A 520 -28.59 6.64 -10.56
C MET A 520 -28.12 6.71 -12.00
N LYS A 521 -27.09 5.90 -12.34
CA LYS A 521 -26.55 5.76 -13.69
C LYS A 521 -27.23 4.66 -14.51
N ALA A 522 -27.78 3.64 -13.83
CA ALA A 522 -28.68 2.64 -14.39
C ALA A 522 -30.03 3.29 -14.72
#